data_AF-A0A957HBN9-F1
#
_entry.id   AF-A0A957HBN9-F1
#
_cell.length_a   1.000
_cell.length_b   1.000
_cell.length_c   1.000
_cell.angle_alpha   90.00
_cell.angle_beta   90.00
_cell.angle_gamma   90.00
#
_symmetry.space_group_name_H-M   'P 1'
#
loop_
_entity.id
_entity.type
_entity.pdbx_description
1 polymer ?
#
loop_
_entity_poly.entity_id
_entity_poly.type
_entity_poly.pdbx_seq_one_letter_code
_entity_poly.pdbx_strand_id
1 'polypeptide(L)'
;PRRMCCIQGSDAHRLDSQSDRRGKVINFGVGERTTELRLRDQSFESLQELFESSDFASSRPSIPGEKPEDEVQAARVQGVNLVQAFYDAPTQGGVLRYNVLSDICAFANTHGGTLYLGMGTEMFRLPAGIDQPQMLIEQITRAIDLMLTPSLSLVIDTPVTQGKQIVRVQVPRGPGRPYALETNKIYVRTNGESVLAGREQIIKLVMEAQDERDVRPVTPEAAPPMSQEVEALAPPPVIAEERPRPASRDRHRDHRRERPERTERPEPREPARDRPKPAPAVPADELPRMGVEVVAVESRGSINVYSLRDLRTSAVTRNVTRNSASKLWRYVITQQETNPIDLDKVHWNGDFGLWRKYRRLADVRYDLVLKTADGARYFYGVPQSELKSGWKAFADVEDTAEGSGAGASADAVAESSLPTSADGSG
;
A
#
# COMPACT_ATOMS: atom_id res chain seq x y z
N PRO A 1 28.87 1.54 9.01
CA PRO A 1 28.87 0.63 10.19
C PRO A 1 28.35 -0.74 9.74
N ARG A 2 29.00 -1.84 10.15
CA ARG A 2 28.51 -3.21 9.87
C ARG A 2 27.29 -3.48 10.75
N ARG A 3 26.24 -4.11 10.22
CA ARG A 3 25.10 -4.57 11.02
C ARG A 3 25.55 -5.74 11.89
N MET A 4 25.11 -5.77 13.14
CA MET A 4 25.48 -6.77 14.15
C MET A 4 24.24 -7.09 15.00
N CYS A 5 24.16 -8.31 15.53
CA CYS A 5 23.12 -8.66 16.51
C CYS A 5 23.33 -7.85 17.79
N CYS A 6 22.24 -7.39 18.39
CA CYS A 6 22.30 -6.69 19.67
C CYS A 6 22.14 -7.71 20.79
N ILE A 7 23.21 -7.96 21.52
CA ILE A 7 23.18 -8.77 22.74
C ILE A 7 23.50 -7.84 23.91
N GLN A 8 22.54 -7.71 24.81
CA GLN A 8 22.72 -7.06 26.10
C GLN A 8 22.87 -8.11 27.19
N GLY A 9 23.88 -7.92 28.02
CA GLY A 9 24.08 -8.67 29.25
C GLY A 9 24.12 -7.72 30.43
N SER A 10 23.82 -8.27 31.60
CA SER A 10 24.08 -7.62 32.87
C SER A 10 25.54 -7.92 33.24
N ASP A 11 26.37 -6.89 33.41
CA ASP A 11 27.69 -7.03 34.02
C ASP A 11 27.50 -7.19 35.53
N ALA A 12 26.90 -8.32 35.90
CA ALA A 12 26.37 -8.56 37.22
C ALA A 12 27.43 -9.18 38.11
N HIS A 13 28.01 -8.36 38.99
CA HIS A 13 28.77 -8.85 40.14
C HIS A 13 27.86 -9.20 41.34
N ARG A 14 26.54 -9.22 41.15
CA ARG A 14 25.53 -9.39 42.21
C ARG A 14 24.34 -10.19 41.71
N LEU A 15 23.72 -10.95 42.61
CA LEU A 15 22.48 -11.69 42.32
C LEU A 15 21.30 -10.72 42.16
N ASP A 16 21.11 -9.83 43.13
CA ASP A 16 20.01 -8.85 43.12
C ASP A 16 20.46 -7.45 42.67
N SER A 17 19.54 -6.70 42.04
CA SER A 17 19.77 -5.31 41.69
C SER A 17 19.88 -4.40 42.93
N GLN A 18 20.74 -3.40 42.83
CA GLN A 18 20.85 -2.34 43.83
C GLN A 18 20.27 -1.05 43.27
N SER A 19 19.25 -0.53 43.95
CA SER A 19 18.61 0.75 43.60
C SER A 19 18.97 1.86 44.59
N ASP A 20 18.98 3.11 44.11
CA ASP A 20 19.07 4.30 44.97
C ASP A 20 17.74 4.53 45.72
N ARG A 21 17.74 5.39 46.75
CA ARG A 21 16.53 5.85 47.47
C ARG A 21 15.40 6.36 46.56
N ARG A 22 15.70 6.79 45.33
CA ARG A 22 14.77 7.22 44.28
C ARG A 22 14.28 6.07 43.38
N GLY A 23 14.66 4.84 43.66
CA GLY A 23 14.25 3.65 42.91
C GLY A 23 15.00 3.44 41.58
N LYS A 24 16.00 4.26 41.25
CA LYS A 24 16.83 4.06 40.07
C LYS A 24 17.84 2.94 40.32
N VAL A 25 17.88 1.93 39.44
CA VAL A 25 18.88 0.85 39.49
C VAL A 25 20.27 1.43 39.23
N ILE A 26 21.16 1.27 40.22
CA ILE A 26 22.57 1.69 40.17
C ILE A 26 23.43 0.52 39.66
N ASN A 27 23.22 -0.67 40.23
CA ASN A 27 23.93 -1.89 39.86
C ASN A 27 22.91 -2.95 39.43
N PHE A 28 23.10 -3.52 38.25
CA PHE A 28 22.26 -4.60 37.73
C PHE A 28 22.65 -5.92 38.40
N GLY A 29 21.64 -6.67 38.84
CA GLY A 29 21.76 -8.07 39.22
C GLY A 29 21.79 -9.00 38.01
N VAL A 30 22.01 -10.29 38.25
CA VAL A 30 21.98 -11.31 37.20
C VAL A 30 20.57 -11.36 36.59
N GLY A 31 20.48 -11.22 35.26
CA GLY A 31 19.21 -11.33 34.54
C GLY A 31 18.39 -10.03 34.45
N GLU A 32 18.91 -8.92 34.95
CA GLU A 32 18.23 -7.60 34.91
C GLU A 32 18.37 -6.88 33.56
N ARG A 33 19.27 -7.36 32.69
CA ARG A 33 19.40 -6.94 31.30
C ARG A 33 19.27 -8.16 30.41
N THR A 34 18.07 -8.33 29.88
CA THR A 34 17.72 -9.48 29.04
C THR A 34 17.70 -9.05 27.59
N THR A 35 18.10 -9.95 26.70
CA THR A 35 17.93 -9.80 25.25
C THR A 35 16.78 -10.67 24.80
N GLU A 36 15.86 -10.11 24.03
CA GLU A 36 14.78 -10.87 23.41
C GLU A 36 15.22 -11.39 22.05
N LEU A 37 14.99 -12.67 21.80
CA LEU A 37 15.37 -13.37 20.59
C LEU A 37 14.13 -14.01 19.97
N ARG A 38 13.91 -13.77 18.68
CA ARG A 38 12.80 -14.37 17.93
C ARG A 38 13.24 -15.71 17.35
N LEU A 39 12.87 -16.80 18.02
CA LEU A 39 13.21 -18.17 17.64
C LEU A 39 12.02 -18.89 17.01
N ARG A 40 12.28 -19.92 16.19
CA ARG A 40 11.23 -20.84 15.70
C ARG A 40 10.73 -21.72 16.83
N ASP A 41 11.65 -22.18 17.67
CA ASP A 41 11.42 -23.03 18.84
C ASP A 41 12.48 -22.77 19.92
N GLN A 42 12.21 -23.17 21.16
CA GLN A 42 13.11 -22.94 22.30
C GLN A 42 14.22 -24.00 22.37
N SER A 43 15.06 -24.07 21.33
CA SER A 43 16.21 -24.99 21.25
C SER A 43 17.54 -24.26 21.02
N PHE A 44 18.64 -24.94 21.37
CA PHE A 44 19.99 -24.46 21.08
C PHE A 44 20.28 -24.37 19.58
N GLU A 45 19.67 -25.24 18.77
CA GLU A 45 19.79 -25.22 17.30
C GLU A 45 19.17 -23.95 16.72
N SER A 46 17.93 -23.63 17.11
CA SER A 46 17.26 -22.37 16.73
C SER A 46 18.05 -21.12 17.15
N LEU A 47 18.69 -21.14 18.33
CA LEU A 47 19.56 -20.05 18.80
C LEU A 47 20.83 -19.91 17.94
N GLN A 48 21.48 -21.02 17.62
CA GLN A 48 22.67 -21.02 16.78
C GLN A 48 22.35 -20.51 15.37
N GLU A 49 21.28 -21.02 14.76
CA GLU A 49 20.82 -20.55 13.45
C GLU A 49 20.60 -19.03 13.42
N LEU A 50 19.98 -18.47 14.47
CA LEU A 50 19.77 -17.02 14.58
C LEU A 50 21.09 -16.25 14.58
N PHE A 51 22.07 -16.68 15.38
CA PHE A 51 23.35 -15.97 15.50
C PHE A 51 24.27 -16.15 14.28
N GLU A 52 24.12 -17.23 13.52
CA GLU A 52 24.80 -17.42 12.24
C GLU A 52 24.10 -16.69 11.08
N SER A 53 22.83 -16.32 11.25
CA SER A 53 22.05 -15.64 10.22
C SER A 53 22.48 -14.17 10.01
N SER A 54 22.14 -13.65 8.84
CA SER A 54 22.23 -12.21 8.54
C SER A 54 20.98 -11.42 8.98
N ASP A 55 20.05 -12.04 9.73
CA ASP A 55 18.83 -11.39 10.19
C ASP A 55 19.03 -10.71 11.55
N PHE A 56 19.68 -9.55 11.51
CA PHE A 56 19.98 -8.74 12.69
C PHE A 56 18.73 -8.14 13.38
N ALA A 57 17.54 -8.24 12.77
CA ALA A 57 16.29 -7.74 13.36
C ALA A 57 15.65 -8.74 14.34
N SER A 58 16.13 -9.99 14.36
CA SER A 58 15.62 -11.05 15.23
C SER A 58 16.17 -11.00 16.67
N SER A 59 17.02 -10.03 17.00
CA SER A 59 17.52 -9.75 18.36
C SER A 59 17.26 -8.30 18.77
N ARG A 60 16.75 -8.07 19.98
CA ARG A 60 16.60 -6.71 20.53
C ARG A 60 16.83 -6.65 22.05
N PRO A 61 17.28 -5.50 22.59
CA PRO A 61 17.20 -5.21 24.01
C PRO A 61 15.79 -5.43 24.56
N SER A 62 15.65 -6.14 25.68
CA SER A 62 14.37 -6.18 26.40
C SER A 62 14.15 -4.84 27.09
N ILE A 63 12.95 -4.28 26.94
CA ILE A 63 12.54 -3.04 27.60
C ILE A 63 11.56 -3.44 28.72
N PRO A 64 11.98 -3.36 30.00
CA PRO A 64 11.13 -3.76 31.12
C PRO A 64 9.81 -2.97 31.12
N GLY A 65 8.69 -3.69 31.06
CA GLY A 65 7.35 -3.10 31.06
C GLY A 65 6.82 -2.70 29.67
N GLU A 66 7.57 -2.94 28.59
CA GLU A 66 7.05 -2.84 27.23
C GLU A 66 6.04 -3.97 27.02
N LYS A 67 4.75 -3.62 27.05
CA LYS A 67 3.69 -4.55 26.66
C LYS A 67 3.89 -4.87 25.18
N PRO A 68 3.63 -6.12 24.74
CA PRO A 68 3.63 -6.44 23.32
C PRO A 68 2.81 -5.39 22.58
N GLU A 69 3.41 -4.71 21.59
CA GLU A 69 2.67 -3.73 20.80
C GLU A 69 1.43 -4.43 20.23
N ASP A 70 0.27 -3.86 20.49
CA ASP A 70 -0.97 -4.35 19.93
C ASP A 70 -0.96 -3.99 18.45
N GLU A 71 -0.49 -4.93 17.61
CA GLU A 71 -0.38 -4.78 16.15
C GLU A 71 -1.70 -4.28 15.53
N VAL A 72 -2.82 -4.67 16.14
CA VAL A 72 -4.16 -4.25 15.71
C VAL A 72 -4.35 -2.75 15.96
N GLN A 73 -3.89 -2.22 17.09
CA GLN A 73 -3.95 -0.78 17.37
C GLN A 73 -2.99 0.01 16.47
N ALA A 74 -1.80 -0.52 16.19
CA ALA A 74 -0.89 0.08 15.22
C ALA A 74 -1.53 0.18 13.83
N ALA A 75 -2.22 -0.88 13.37
CA ALA A 75 -3.00 -0.85 12.13
C ALA A 75 -4.16 0.15 12.21
N ARG A 76 -4.84 0.24 13.36
CA ARG A 76 -5.93 1.20 13.57
C ARG A 76 -5.46 2.66 13.48
N VAL A 77 -4.24 2.97 13.95
CA VAL A 77 -3.61 4.29 13.82
C VAL A 77 -3.39 4.64 12.35
N GLN A 78 -2.96 3.67 11.53
CA GLN A 78 -2.79 3.85 10.09
C GLN A 78 -4.13 4.05 9.37
N GLY A 79 -5.20 3.45 9.91
CA GLY A 79 -6.55 3.56 9.39
C GLY A 79 -6.75 2.83 8.07
N VAL A 80 -7.91 3.05 7.45
CA VAL A 80 -8.26 2.40 6.17
C VAL A 80 -7.30 2.83 5.07
N ASN A 81 -6.74 1.87 4.34
CA ASN A 81 -5.81 2.12 3.26
C ASN A 81 -5.90 1.01 2.18
N LEU A 82 -4.91 0.97 1.27
CA LEU A 82 -4.85 0.03 0.16
C LEU A 82 -4.77 -1.45 0.57
N VAL A 83 -4.32 -1.73 1.79
CA VAL A 83 -4.10 -3.10 2.31
C VAL A 83 -4.83 -3.35 3.62
N GLN A 84 -5.64 -2.41 4.12
CA GLN A 84 -6.34 -2.53 5.39
C GLN A 84 -7.79 -2.03 5.29
N ALA A 85 -8.70 -2.75 5.92
CA ALA A 85 -10.10 -2.37 6.08
C ALA A 85 -10.62 -2.71 7.49
N PHE A 86 -11.59 -1.93 7.96
CA PHE A 86 -12.11 -1.98 9.33
C PHE A 86 -13.63 -2.02 9.33
N TYR A 87 -14.21 -2.91 10.13
CA TYR A 87 -15.66 -3.08 10.26
C TYR A 87 -16.05 -3.15 11.74
N ASP A 88 -16.74 -2.13 12.25
CA ASP A 88 -17.34 -2.17 13.60
C ASP A 88 -18.34 -3.34 13.73
N ALA A 89 -19.21 -3.50 12.72
CA ALA A 89 -20.19 -4.56 12.65
C ALA A 89 -20.08 -5.27 11.28
N PRO A 90 -19.52 -6.49 11.22
CA PRO A 90 -19.37 -7.23 9.97
C PRO A 90 -20.68 -7.88 9.49
N THR A 91 -21.67 -8.03 10.36
CA THR A 91 -22.97 -8.63 10.06
C THR A 91 -24.11 -7.61 10.19
N GLN A 92 -25.23 -7.88 9.51
CA GLN A 92 -26.49 -7.16 9.68
C GLN A 92 -27.62 -8.19 9.70
N GLY A 93 -28.39 -8.23 10.79
CA GLY A 93 -29.44 -9.24 10.95
C GLY A 93 -28.93 -10.69 10.96
N GLY A 94 -27.69 -10.91 11.40
CA GLY A 94 -27.05 -12.24 11.40
C GLY A 94 -26.43 -12.67 10.06
N VAL A 95 -26.59 -11.87 9.00
CA VAL A 95 -26.02 -12.14 7.68
C VAL A 95 -24.75 -11.30 7.47
N LEU A 96 -23.72 -11.90 6.86
CA LEU A 96 -22.47 -11.21 6.53
C LEU A 96 -22.74 -10.06 5.55
N ARG A 97 -22.21 -8.86 5.85
CA ARG A 97 -22.38 -7.70 4.97
C ARG A 97 -21.63 -7.90 3.66
N TYR A 98 -22.28 -7.53 2.57
CA TYR A 98 -21.70 -7.63 1.22
C TYR A 98 -20.39 -6.84 1.08
N ASN A 99 -20.25 -5.71 1.78
CA ASN A 99 -19.03 -4.89 1.74
C ASN A 99 -17.79 -5.68 2.19
N VAL A 100 -17.92 -6.56 3.18
CA VAL A 100 -16.81 -7.42 3.66
C VAL A 100 -16.32 -8.32 2.53
N LEU A 101 -17.25 -8.95 1.79
CA LEU A 101 -16.93 -9.80 0.64
C LEU A 101 -16.31 -8.97 -0.49
N SER A 102 -16.85 -7.78 -0.76
CA SER A 102 -16.33 -6.87 -1.80
C SER A 102 -14.89 -6.44 -1.50
N ASP A 103 -14.55 -6.20 -0.24
CA ASP A 103 -13.19 -5.89 0.20
C ASP A 103 -12.26 -7.10 0.04
N ILE A 104 -12.70 -8.31 0.42
CA ILE A 104 -11.91 -9.53 0.22
C ILE A 104 -11.61 -9.74 -1.28
N CYS A 105 -12.61 -9.59 -2.14
CA CYS A 105 -12.45 -9.66 -3.60
C CYS A 105 -11.46 -8.59 -4.11
N ALA A 106 -11.60 -7.34 -3.64
CA ALA A 106 -10.72 -6.24 -4.01
C ALA A 106 -9.26 -6.47 -3.58
N PHE A 107 -9.03 -6.97 -2.38
CA PHE A 107 -7.69 -7.28 -1.87
C PHE A 107 -7.06 -8.42 -2.68
N ALA A 108 -7.81 -9.50 -2.94
CA ALA A 108 -7.34 -10.62 -3.75
C ALA A 108 -6.91 -10.17 -5.16
N ASN A 109 -7.61 -9.21 -5.75
CA ASN A 109 -7.29 -8.65 -7.07
C ASN A 109 -6.11 -7.68 -7.09
N THR A 110 -5.77 -7.05 -5.96
CA THR A 110 -4.79 -5.96 -5.92
C THR A 110 -3.49 -6.35 -5.22
N HIS A 111 -3.30 -5.92 -3.97
CA HIS A 111 -2.05 -6.11 -3.22
C HIS A 111 -2.17 -7.16 -2.10
N GLY A 112 -3.30 -7.84 -2.00
CA GLY A 112 -3.71 -8.50 -0.76
C GLY A 112 -4.08 -7.46 0.31
N GLY A 113 -4.25 -7.92 1.54
CA GLY A 113 -4.54 -7.04 2.66
C GLY A 113 -5.09 -7.76 3.87
N THR A 114 -5.46 -6.97 4.88
CA THR A 114 -5.97 -7.45 6.15
C THR A 114 -7.27 -6.73 6.50
N LEU A 115 -8.32 -7.49 6.79
CA LEU A 115 -9.57 -6.95 7.33
C LEU A 115 -9.59 -7.15 8.84
N TYR A 116 -10.02 -6.13 9.57
CA TYR A 116 -10.27 -6.18 11.01
C TYR A 116 -11.77 -6.05 11.27
N LEU A 117 -12.39 -7.13 11.74
CA LEU A 117 -13.84 -7.23 12.00
C LEU A 117 -14.11 -7.17 13.51
N GLY A 118 -15.10 -6.37 13.90
CA GLY A 118 -15.34 -6.00 15.30
C GLY A 118 -14.54 -4.77 15.74
N MET A 119 -14.00 -4.01 14.80
CA MET A 119 -13.21 -2.81 15.05
C MET A 119 -13.48 -1.74 13.99
N GLY A 120 -13.78 -0.52 14.45
CA GLY A 120 -13.93 0.66 13.62
C GLY A 120 -12.68 1.52 13.56
N THR A 121 -12.73 2.54 12.72
CA THR A 121 -11.60 3.42 12.41
C THR A 121 -11.32 4.47 13.48
N GLU A 122 -12.25 4.72 14.39
CA GLU A 122 -12.14 5.78 15.41
C GLU A 122 -11.19 5.38 16.54
N MET A 123 -9.98 5.95 16.57
CA MET A 123 -8.92 5.60 17.54
C MET A 123 -9.37 5.69 19.01
N PHE A 124 -10.20 6.67 19.37
CA PHE A 124 -10.63 6.91 20.75
C PHE A 124 -11.84 6.07 21.18
N ARG A 125 -12.49 5.37 20.24
CA ARG A 125 -13.64 4.52 20.53
C ARG A 125 -13.16 3.10 20.85
N LEU A 126 -13.69 2.49 21.90
CA LEU A 126 -13.41 1.08 22.19
C LEU A 126 -13.86 0.19 21.00
N PRO A 127 -13.12 -0.87 20.67
CA PRO A 127 -13.55 -1.86 19.68
C PRO A 127 -14.91 -2.44 20.06
N ALA A 128 -15.77 -2.63 19.07
CA ALA A 128 -17.06 -3.29 19.27
C ALA A 128 -16.85 -4.72 19.78
N GLY A 129 -15.84 -5.41 19.26
CA GLY A 129 -15.58 -6.81 19.49
C GLY A 129 -16.55 -7.72 18.74
N ILE A 130 -16.24 -9.02 18.74
CA ILE A 130 -17.09 -10.08 18.18
C ILE A 130 -17.36 -11.09 19.29
N ASP A 131 -18.63 -11.30 19.64
CA ASP A 131 -19.02 -12.22 20.71
C ASP A 131 -18.82 -13.70 20.33
N GLN A 132 -19.07 -14.04 19.06
CA GLN A 132 -18.97 -15.40 18.53
C GLN A 132 -18.05 -15.44 17.30
N PRO A 133 -16.72 -15.37 17.50
CA PRO A 133 -15.77 -15.28 16.39
C PRO A 133 -15.76 -16.53 15.51
N GLN A 134 -15.92 -17.73 16.08
CA GLN A 134 -15.94 -18.99 15.33
C GLN A 134 -17.09 -19.04 14.32
N MET A 135 -18.30 -18.64 14.73
CA MET A 135 -19.45 -18.57 13.82
C MET A 135 -19.23 -17.58 12.68
N LEU A 136 -18.63 -16.41 12.97
CA LEU A 136 -18.32 -15.43 11.94
C LEU A 136 -17.28 -15.96 10.94
N ILE A 137 -16.26 -16.68 11.42
CA ILE A 137 -15.24 -17.32 10.57
C ILE A 137 -15.89 -18.32 9.61
N GLU A 138 -16.75 -19.21 10.13
CA GLU A 138 -17.49 -20.18 9.31
C GLU A 138 -18.39 -19.50 8.27
N GLN A 139 -19.08 -18.42 8.67
CA GLN A 139 -19.90 -17.62 7.75
C GLN A 139 -19.08 -17.00 6.61
N ILE A 140 -17.89 -16.44 6.92
CA ILE A 140 -17.00 -15.85 5.93
C ILE A 140 -16.49 -16.93 4.98
N THR A 141 -15.95 -18.03 5.49
CA THR A 141 -15.42 -19.13 4.66
C THR A 141 -16.50 -19.67 3.72
N ARG A 142 -17.70 -19.95 4.25
CA ARG A 142 -18.82 -20.43 3.44
C ARG A 142 -19.26 -19.42 2.38
N ALA A 143 -19.30 -18.13 2.72
CA ALA A 143 -19.68 -17.09 1.76
C ALA A 143 -18.64 -16.95 0.64
N ILE A 144 -17.35 -17.08 0.95
CA ILE A 144 -16.27 -17.03 -0.04
C ILE A 144 -16.34 -18.24 -0.98
N ASP A 145 -16.52 -19.45 -0.45
CA ASP A 145 -16.63 -20.66 -1.28
C ASP A 145 -17.83 -20.64 -2.23
N LEU A 146 -18.93 -20.00 -1.82
CA LEU A 146 -20.15 -19.91 -2.63
C LEU A 146 -20.15 -18.76 -3.62
N MET A 147 -19.56 -17.61 -3.25
CA MET A 147 -19.72 -16.36 -4.01
C MET A 147 -18.46 -15.91 -4.74
N LEU A 148 -17.26 -16.33 -4.32
CA LEU A 148 -16.00 -15.91 -4.91
C LEU A 148 -15.47 -16.96 -5.89
N THR A 149 -15.12 -16.53 -7.09
CA THR A 149 -14.54 -17.41 -8.11
C THR A 149 -13.35 -16.70 -8.77
N PRO A 150 -12.16 -17.33 -8.87
CA PRO A 150 -11.78 -18.66 -8.34
C PRO A 150 -11.78 -18.76 -6.81
N SER A 151 -11.72 -19.98 -6.26
CA SER A 151 -11.62 -20.19 -4.82
C SER A 151 -10.35 -19.56 -4.23
N LEU A 152 -10.44 -19.04 -3.02
CA LEU A 152 -9.35 -18.31 -2.36
C LEU A 152 -9.13 -18.83 -0.94
N SER A 153 -7.90 -19.25 -0.62
CA SER A 153 -7.51 -19.62 0.72
C SER A 153 -7.20 -18.37 1.56
N LEU A 154 -7.92 -18.19 2.66
CA LEU A 154 -7.73 -17.08 3.60
C LEU A 154 -7.05 -17.58 4.89
N VAL A 155 -6.25 -16.72 5.51
CA VAL A 155 -5.73 -16.96 6.86
C VAL A 155 -6.53 -16.08 7.83
N ILE A 156 -7.25 -16.70 8.76
CA ILE A 156 -8.14 -15.99 9.69
C ILE A 156 -7.72 -16.29 11.12
N ASP A 157 -7.55 -15.24 11.92
CA ASP A 157 -7.14 -15.31 13.31
C ASP A 157 -7.98 -14.39 14.22
N THR A 158 -7.92 -14.63 15.53
CA THR A 158 -8.77 -13.94 16.52
C THR A 158 -7.94 -13.21 17.58
N PRO A 159 -7.26 -12.11 17.23
CA PRO A 159 -6.46 -11.36 18.20
C PRO A 159 -7.35 -10.65 19.23
N VAL A 160 -6.82 -10.49 20.45
CA VAL A 160 -7.46 -9.73 21.53
C VAL A 160 -6.84 -8.35 21.59
N THR A 161 -7.67 -7.31 21.51
CA THR A 161 -7.25 -5.91 21.53
C THR A 161 -8.14 -5.12 22.47
N GLN A 162 -7.53 -4.34 23.37
CA GLN A 162 -8.25 -3.58 24.42
C GLN A 162 -9.28 -4.43 25.20
N GLY A 163 -8.99 -5.72 25.42
CA GLY A 163 -9.86 -6.66 26.14
C GLY A 163 -11.05 -7.20 25.34
N LYS A 164 -11.14 -6.90 24.03
CA LYS A 164 -12.16 -7.40 23.11
C LYS A 164 -11.55 -8.35 22.08
N GLN A 165 -12.23 -9.44 21.79
CA GLN A 165 -11.87 -10.33 20.69
C GLN A 165 -12.32 -9.71 19.38
N ILE A 166 -11.44 -9.69 18.39
CA ILE A 166 -11.75 -9.29 17.02
C ILE A 166 -11.40 -10.42 16.07
N VAL A 167 -11.93 -10.37 14.84
CA VAL A 167 -11.56 -11.33 13.79
C VAL A 167 -10.68 -10.60 12.77
N ARG A 168 -9.46 -11.09 12.57
CA ARG A 168 -8.51 -10.58 11.58
C ARG A 168 -8.47 -11.54 10.40
N VAL A 169 -8.75 -11.06 9.20
CA VAL A 169 -8.79 -11.84 7.96
C VAL A 169 -7.66 -11.36 7.06
N GLN A 170 -6.65 -12.21 6.87
CA GLN A 170 -5.54 -11.96 5.96
C GLN A 170 -5.88 -12.53 4.58
N VAL A 171 -5.97 -11.64 3.61
CA VAL A 171 -6.30 -11.94 2.22
C VAL A 171 -5.00 -11.86 1.41
N PRO A 172 -4.51 -12.97 0.83
CA PRO A 172 -3.34 -12.91 -0.02
C PRO A 172 -3.66 -12.19 -1.33
N ARG A 173 -2.63 -11.66 -1.99
CA ARG A 173 -2.73 -11.30 -3.41
C ARG A 173 -2.98 -12.59 -4.18
N GLY A 174 -4.16 -12.71 -4.78
CA GLY A 174 -4.62 -13.97 -5.32
C GLY A 174 -3.84 -14.37 -6.58
N PRO A 175 -3.42 -15.63 -6.71
CA PRO A 175 -2.73 -16.12 -7.90
C PRO A 175 -3.69 -16.33 -9.10
N GLY A 176 -4.98 -16.47 -8.83
CA GLY A 176 -6.03 -16.75 -9.82
C GLY A 176 -6.74 -15.52 -10.36
N ARG A 177 -6.09 -14.34 -10.39
CA ARG A 177 -6.75 -13.10 -10.84
C ARG A 177 -7.23 -13.19 -12.30
N PRO A 178 -8.37 -12.57 -12.63
CA PRO A 178 -9.25 -11.81 -11.74
C PRO A 178 -10.19 -12.71 -10.92
N TYR A 179 -10.38 -12.36 -9.65
CA TYR A 179 -11.42 -12.88 -8.77
C TYR A 179 -12.71 -12.08 -8.96
N ALA A 180 -13.83 -12.77 -9.09
CA ALA A 180 -15.15 -12.20 -9.23
C ALA A 180 -16.08 -12.68 -8.11
N LEU A 181 -16.88 -11.76 -7.59
CA LEU A 181 -18.04 -12.07 -6.76
C LEU A 181 -19.25 -12.34 -7.64
N GLU A 182 -20.06 -13.34 -7.26
CA GLU A 182 -21.28 -13.73 -7.98
C GLU A 182 -21.02 -13.95 -9.47
N THR A 183 -19.81 -14.42 -9.82
CA THR A 183 -19.32 -14.67 -11.19
C THR A 183 -19.05 -13.43 -12.06
N ASN A 184 -19.69 -12.28 -11.85
CA ASN A 184 -19.56 -11.12 -12.75
C ASN A 184 -19.06 -9.81 -12.11
N LYS A 185 -19.01 -9.71 -10.78
CA LYS A 185 -18.60 -8.47 -10.09
C LYS A 185 -17.14 -8.56 -9.66
N ILE A 186 -16.26 -7.95 -10.44
CA ILE A 186 -14.83 -7.84 -10.11
C ILE A 186 -14.63 -6.53 -9.34
N TYR A 187 -14.01 -6.61 -8.17
CA TYR A 187 -13.67 -5.44 -7.36
C TYR A 187 -12.17 -5.18 -7.37
N VAL A 188 -11.78 -3.91 -7.31
CA VAL A 188 -10.40 -3.47 -7.14
C VAL A 188 -10.31 -2.44 -6.03
N ARG A 189 -9.23 -2.52 -5.24
CA ARG A 189 -8.96 -1.58 -4.15
C ARG A 189 -8.24 -0.35 -4.68
N THR A 190 -8.85 0.83 -4.54
CA THR A 190 -8.26 2.11 -4.96
C THR A 190 -8.41 3.13 -3.85
N ASN A 191 -7.30 3.75 -3.41
CA ASN A 191 -7.28 4.80 -2.39
C ASN A 191 -8.00 4.44 -1.07
N GLY A 192 -8.01 3.16 -0.68
CA GLY A 192 -8.68 2.70 0.54
C GLY A 192 -10.17 2.40 0.39
N GLU A 193 -10.70 2.38 -0.83
CA GLU A 193 -12.08 1.98 -1.12
C GLU A 193 -12.11 0.83 -2.14
N SER A 194 -13.11 -0.04 -2.03
CA SER A 194 -13.32 -1.15 -2.97
C SER A 194 -14.39 -0.75 -3.98
N VAL A 195 -13.99 -0.67 -5.24
CA VAL A 195 -14.83 -0.19 -6.33
C VAL A 195 -14.92 -1.27 -7.40
N LEU A 196 -16.04 -1.32 -8.10
CA LEU A 196 -16.23 -2.23 -9.23
C LEU A 196 -15.22 -1.89 -10.34
N ALA A 197 -14.53 -2.91 -10.84
CA ALA A 197 -13.45 -2.74 -11.80
C ALA A 197 -13.99 -2.31 -13.17
N GLY A 198 -13.42 -1.24 -13.71
CA GLY A 198 -13.67 -0.84 -15.09
C GLY A 198 -12.97 -1.77 -16.09
N ARG A 199 -13.36 -1.69 -17.37
CA ARG A 199 -12.79 -2.52 -18.46
C ARG A 199 -11.26 -2.52 -18.48
N GLU A 200 -10.63 -1.35 -18.43
CA GLU A 200 -9.16 -1.21 -18.46
C GLU A 200 -8.50 -1.87 -17.25
N GLN A 201 -9.12 -1.79 -16.07
CA GLN A 201 -8.61 -2.43 -14.86
C GLN A 201 -8.73 -3.95 -14.95
N ILE A 202 -9.84 -4.47 -15.49
CA ILE A 202 -10.01 -5.91 -15.72
C ILE A 202 -8.95 -6.43 -16.69
N ILE A 203 -8.74 -5.74 -17.81
CA ILE A 203 -7.69 -6.10 -18.79
C ILE A 203 -6.33 -6.13 -18.12
N LYS A 204 -6.00 -5.10 -17.33
CA LYS A 204 -4.75 -5.04 -16.57
C LYS A 204 -4.59 -6.24 -15.62
N LEU A 205 -5.63 -6.59 -14.87
CA LEU A 205 -5.59 -7.75 -13.96
C LEU A 205 -5.33 -9.06 -14.71
N VAL A 206 -5.96 -9.24 -15.87
CA VAL A 206 -5.77 -10.44 -16.70
C VAL A 206 -4.35 -10.50 -17.25
N MET A 207 -3.83 -9.39 -17.77
CA MET A 207 -2.46 -9.32 -18.29
C MET A 207 -1.43 -9.61 -17.20
N GLU A 208 -1.54 -8.95 -16.03
CA GLU A 208 -0.65 -9.22 -14.90
C GLU A 208 -0.71 -10.67 -14.42
N ALA A 209 -1.91 -11.29 -14.43
CA ALA A 209 -2.07 -12.68 -14.03
C ALA A 209 -1.47 -13.66 -15.03
N GLN A 210 -1.45 -13.33 -16.33
CA GLN A 210 -0.79 -14.13 -17.36
C GLN A 210 0.74 -14.03 -17.23
N ASP A 211 1.27 -12.81 -17.10
CA ASP A 211 2.71 -12.59 -16.92
C ASP A 211 3.25 -13.34 -15.69
N GLU A 212 2.51 -13.33 -14.57
CA GLU A 212 2.91 -14.05 -13.35
C GLU A 212 2.82 -15.58 -13.47
N ARG A 213 2.03 -16.11 -14.40
CA ARG A 213 1.99 -17.56 -14.69
C ARG A 213 3.17 -17.96 -15.56
N ASP A 214 3.53 -17.14 -16.55
CA ASP A 214 4.62 -17.43 -17.48
C ASP A 214 6.01 -17.31 -16.82
N VAL A 215 6.15 -16.50 -15.78
CA VAL A 215 7.40 -16.32 -15.02
C VAL A 215 7.64 -17.44 -13.99
N ARG A 216 6.62 -18.22 -13.60
CA ARG A 216 6.85 -19.38 -12.73
C ARG A 216 7.61 -20.44 -13.53
N PRO A 217 8.85 -20.81 -13.16
CA PRO A 217 9.52 -21.90 -13.85
C PRO A 217 8.65 -23.13 -13.68
N VAL A 218 8.28 -23.72 -14.83
CA VAL A 218 7.63 -25.02 -14.88
C VAL A 218 8.65 -26.00 -14.34
N THR A 219 8.62 -26.27 -13.03
CA THR A 219 9.26 -27.46 -12.49
C THR A 219 8.58 -28.61 -13.21
N PRO A 220 9.31 -29.47 -13.95
CA PRO A 220 8.67 -30.58 -14.63
C PRO A 220 7.95 -31.41 -13.58
N GLU A 221 6.63 -31.45 -13.71
CA GLU A 221 5.73 -32.29 -12.94
C GLU A 221 6.26 -33.72 -13.03
N ALA A 222 6.75 -34.22 -11.90
CA ALA A 222 7.17 -35.60 -11.78
C ALA A 222 6.00 -36.47 -12.24
N ALA A 223 6.24 -37.27 -13.27
CA ALA A 223 5.30 -38.25 -13.78
C ALA A 223 4.72 -39.09 -12.62
N PRO A 224 3.43 -39.45 -12.65
CA PRO A 224 2.84 -40.31 -11.63
C PRO A 224 3.61 -41.64 -11.58
N PRO A 225 3.88 -42.20 -10.39
CA PRO A 225 4.55 -43.49 -10.30
C PRO A 225 3.59 -44.55 -10.86
N MET A 226 3.98 -45.16 -11.98
CA MET A 226 3.39 -46.42 -12.41
C MET A 226 3.63 -47.46 -11.31
N SER A 227 2.53 -48.04 -10.85
CA SER A 227 2.48 -49.26 -10.06
C SER A 227 3.35 -50.34 -10.71
N GLN A 228 4.38 -50.78 -10.01
CA GLN A 228 5.09 -52.02 -10.34
C GLN A 228 4.69 -53.09 -9.33
N GLU A 229 3.96 -54.07 -9.85
CA GLU A 229 3.76 -55.38 -9.25
C GLU A 229 5.12 -56.04 -8.98
N VAL A 230 5.21 -56.62 -7.78
CA VAL A 230 6.33 -57.39 -7.27
C VAL A 230 6.30 -58.77 -7.91
N GLU A 231 7.33 -59.13 -8.69
CA GLU A 231 7.67 -60.53 -8.88
C GLU A 231 9.19 -60.72 -8.77
N ALA A 232 9.55 -61.60 -7.84
CA ALA A 232 10.89 -61.87 -7.39
C ALA A 232 11.57 -62.93 -8.26
N LEU A 233 12.85 -62.74 -8.58
CA LEU A 233 13.80 -63.86 -8.66
C LEU A 233 15.24 -63.39 -8.44
N ALA A 234 15.97 -64.16 -7.62
CA ALA A 234 17.30 -63.89 -7.10
C ALA A 234 18.45 -64.33 -8.08
N PRO A 235 19.73 -63.99 -7.80
CA PRO A 235 20.84 -63.73 -8.76
C PRO A 235 21.80 -64.96 -8.90
N PRO A 236 22.99 -64.97 -9.60
CA PRO A 236 24.20 -64.10 -9.42
C PRO A 236 25.09 -63.95 -10.71
N PRO A 237 26.42 -63.66 -10.69
CA PRO A 237 27.21 -62.61 -10.00
C PRO A 237 28.13 -61.76 -10.94
N VAL A 238 28.53 -60.59 -10.41
CA VAL A 238 29.86 -59.92 -10.40
C VAL A 238 30.93 -60.35 -11.43
N ILE A 239 31.53 -59.37 -12.14
CA ILE A 239 33.00 -59.15 -12.29
C ILE A 239 33.25 -57.68 -12.66
N ALA A 240 34.20 -57.09 -11.96
CA ALA A 240 34.77 -55.76 -12.16
C ALA A 240 35.86 -55.78 -13.24
N GLU A 241 36.14 -54.61 -13.83
CA GLU A 241 37.47 -54.08 -14.25
C GLU A 241 37.23 -53.01 -15.35
N GLU A 242 37.51 -51.74 -15.10
CA GLU A 242 38.83 -51.07 -15.10
C GLU A 242 39.14 -50.42 -16.47
N ARG A 243 39.41 -49.11 -16.42
CA ARG A 243 39.85 -48.30 -17.57
C ARG A 243 41.26 -48.73 -18.00
N PRO A 244 41.71 -48.41 -19.22
CA PRO A 244 42.56 -47.22 -19.33
C PRO A 244 42.42 -46.41 -20.64
N ARG A 245 42.95 -45.18 -20.58
CA ARG A 245 43.24 -44.29 -21.73
C ARG A 245 44.49 -44.78 -22.48
N PRO A 246 44.72 -44.30 -23.72
CA PRO A 246 45.87 -43.40 -23.95
C PRO A 246 45.49 -42.21 -24.87
N ALA A 247 45.84 -40.98 -24.54
CA ALA A 247 47.12 -40.29 -24.80
C ALA A 247 47.35 -39.87 -26.27
N SER A 248 47.05 -38.59 -26.51
CA SER A 248 47.86 -37.58 -27.21
C SER A 248 48.34 -37.79 -28.65
N ARG A 249 47.96 -36.85 -29.52
CA ARG A 249 48.92 -36.21 -30.44
C ARG A 249 48.46 -34.81 -30.84
N ASP A 250 49.30 -33.85 -30.48
CA ASP A 250 49.33 -32.48 -30.97
C ASP A 250 49.33 -32.40 -32.51
N ARG A 251 48.67 -31.35 -33.01
CA ARG A 251 49.23 -30.45 -34.03
C ARG A 251 48.38 -29.18 -34.14
N HIS A 252 48.97 -28.09 -33.67
CA HIS A 252 48.61 -26.73 -34.06
C HIS A 252 48.75 -26.55 -35.58
N ARG A 253 47.77 -25.88 -36.20
CA ARG A 253 48.06 -24.86 -37.22
C ARG A 253 46.93 -23.84 -37.35
N ASP A 254 47.37 -22.59 -37.36
CA ASP A 254 46.66 -21.34 -37.64
C ASP A 254 45.59 -21.41 -38.72
N HIS A 255 44.43 -20.80 -38.43
CA HIS A 255 43.77 -19.90 -39.38
C HIS A 255 43.03 -18.79 -38.64
N ARG A 256 43.74 -17.66 -38.55
CA ARG A 256 43.20 -16.30 -38.42
C ARG A 256 42.14 -16.08 -39.52
N ARG A 257 40.89 -15.87 -39.14
CA ARG A 257 39.88 -15.25 -40.01
C ARG A 257 39.22 -14.09 -39.28
N GLU A 258 39.21 -12.99 -40.01
CA GLU A 258 38.86 -11.65 -39.60
C GLU A 258 37.38 -11.53 -39.23
N ARG A 259 37.13 -10.70 -38.23
CA ARG A 259 35.83 -10.29 -37.72
C ARG A 259 35.32 -9.17 -38.62
N PRO A 260 34.18 -9.27 -39.31
CA PRO A 260 33.59 -8.11 -39.96
C PRO A 260 32.80 -7.31 -38.92
N GLU A 261 33.14 -6.02 -38.79
CA GLU A 261 32.34 -4.99 -38.14
C GLU A 261 30.95 -4.97 -38.77
N ARG A 262 29.91 -5.22 -37.95
CA ARG A 262 28.53 -5.02 -38.35
C ARG A 262 28.12 -3.62 -37.90
N THR A 263 28.04 -2.76 -38.90
CA THR A 263 27.47 -1.41 -38.90
C THR A 263 26.12 -1.40 -38.18
N GLU A 264 26.05 -0.67 -37.07
CA GLU A 264 24.79 -0.27 -36.44
C GLU A 264 24.10 0.75 -37.36
N ARG A 265 22.87 0.42 -37.76
CA ARG A 265 21.99 1.28 -38.54
C ARG A 265 21.09 2.02 -37.53
N PRO A 266 21.00 3.35 -37.57
CA PRO A 266 20.28 4.11 -36.55
C PRO A 266 18.76 3.97 -36.74
N GLU A 267 18.05 3.71 -35.65
CA GLU A 267 16.60 3.84 -35.58
C GLU A 267 16.18 5.32 -35.69
N PRO A 268 15.02 5.64 -36.30
CA PRO A 268 14.54 7.01 -36.44
C PRO A 268 14.26 7.64 -35.07
N ARG A 269 14.97 8.73 -34.75
CA ARG A 269 14.71 9.59 -33.60
C ARG A 269 13.35 10.27 -33.75
N GLU A 270 12.43 9.98 -32.84
CA GLU A 270 11.29 10.86 -32.57
C GLU A 270 11.80 12.25 -32.13
N PRO A 271 11.17 13.35 -32.56
CA PRO A 271 11.60 14.69 -32.18
C PRO A 271 11.40 14.90 -30.68
N ALA A 272 12.48 15.30 -30.00
CA ALA A 272 12.49 15.69 -28.61
C ALA A 272 11.48 16.82 -28.36
N ARG A 273 10.34 16.48 -27.74
CA ARG A 273 9.51 17.47 -27.04
C ARG A 273 10.13 17.76 -25.69
N ASP A 274 10.18 19.05 -25.38
CA ASP A 274 10.79 19.66 -24.21
C ASP A 274 10.66 18.84 -22.93
N ARG A 275 11.80 18.36 -22.41
CA ARG A 275 11.89 18.01 -20.99
C ARG A 275 11.91 19.32 -20.20
N PRO A 276 11.02 19.54 -19.23
CA PRO A 276 11.17 20.67 -18.33
C PRO A 276 12.48 20.53 -17.55
N LYS A 277 13.29 21.58 -17.59
CA LYS A 277 14.53 21.76 -16.82
C LYS A 277 14.26 21.52 -15.32
N PRO A 278 15.21 20.95 -14.55
CA PRO A 278 15.12 20.98 -13.10
C PRO A 278 15.30 22.44 -12.63
N ALA A 279 14.28 22.97 -11.95
CA ALA A 279 14.27 24.34 -11.45
C ALA A 279 15.29 24.54 -10.30
N PRO A 280 16.02 25.67 -10.24
CA PRO A 280 16.82 26.03 -9.07
C PRO A 280 16.00 26.75 -7.98
N ALA A 281 16.19 26.25 -6.75
CA ALA A 281 16.11 26.82 -5.40
C ALA A 281 15.24 28.07 -5.10
N VAL A 282 13.96 27.83 -4.80
CA VAL A 282 13.39 28.37 -3.55
C VAL A 282 13.92 27.48 -2.42
N PRO A 283 14.37 28.01 -1.26
CA PRO A 283 14.76 27.16 -0.14
C PRO A 283 13.64 26.14 0.14
N ALA A 284 13.96 24.84 0.13
CA ALA A 284 12.95 23.79 0.32
C ALA A 284 12.17 23.93 1.65
N ASP A 285 12.66 24.76 2.57
CA ASP A 285 12.04 25.07 3.85
C ASP A 285 10.88 26.09 3.78
N GLU A 286 10.70 26.79 2.66
CA GLU A 286 9.65 27.81 2.48
C GLU A 286 8.43 27.31 1.67
N LEU A 287 8.51 26.10 1.11
CA LEU A 287 7.42 25.48 0.37
C LEU A 287 6.53 24.64 1.30
N PRO A 288 5.20 24.66 1.11
CA PRO A 288 4.31 23.73 1.81
C PRO A 288 4.71 22.28 1.52
N ARG A 289 4.80 21.44 2.57
CA ARG A 289 5.16 20.01 2.45
C ARG A 289 3.91 19.12 2.35
N MET A 290 2.72 19.68 2.42
CA MET A 290 1.46 18.99 2.17
C MET A 290 0.54 19.81 1.27
N GLY A 291 -0.20 19.12 0.40
CA GLY A 291 -1.04 19.73 -0.62
C GLY A 291 -0.63 19.23 -2.00
N VAL A 292 -1.14 19.89 -3.04
CA VAL A 292 -0.89 19.53 -4.43
C VAL A 292 -0.51 20.76 -5.22
N GLU A 293 0.53 20.65 -6.04
CA GLU A 293 0.98 21.68 -6.96
C GLU A 293 0.59 21.32 -8.39
N VAL A 294 0.07 22.30 -9.14
CA VAL A 294 -0.15 22.16 -10.58
C VAL A 294 1.14 22.53 -11.30
N VAL A 295 1.77 21.54 -11.92
CA VAL A 295 3.07 21.70 -12.60
C VAL A 295 2.89 22.11 -14.06
N ALA A 296 1.89 21.55 -14.74
CA ALA A 296 1.58 21.88 -16.12
C ALA A 296 0.13 21.54 -16.46
N VAL A 297 -0.41 22.27 -17.43
CA VAL A 297 -1.71 22.00 -18.07
C VAL A 297 -1.47 21.94 -19.58
N GLU A 298 -1.82 20.81 -20.20
CA GLU A 298 -1.73 20.59 -21.65
C GLU A 298 -3.14 20.40 -22.21
N SER A 299 -3.53 21.21 -23.20
CA SER A 299 -4.78 21.01 -23.94
C SER A 299 -4.57 20.00 -25.07
N ARG A 300 -5.22 18.83 -24.99
CA ARG A 300 -5.21 17.81 -26.04
C ARG A 300 -6.59 17.75 -26.69
N GLY A 301 -6.77 18.50 -27.78
CA GLY A 301 -8.06 18.63 -28.44
C GLY A 301 -9.07 19.35 -27.54
N SER A 302 -10.17 18.68 -27.18
CA SER A 302 -11.23 19.24 -26.31
C SER A 302 -11.05 18.91 -24.82
N ILE A 303 -9.96 18.24 -24.42
CA ILE A 303 -9.74 17.80 -23.04
C ILE A 303 -8.44 18.41 -22.52
N ASN A 304 -8.51 19.05 -21.34
CA ASN A 304 -7.34 19.50 -20.60
C ASN A 304 -6.75 18.34 -19.80
N VAL A 305 -5.44 18.20 -19.89
CA VAL A 305 -4.67 17.15 -19.21
C VAL A 305 -3.66 17.81 -18.30
N TYR A 306 -3.64 17.39 -17.03
CA TYR A 306 -2.91 18.04 -15.95
C TYR A 306 -1.71 17.19 -15.51
N SER A 307 -0.62 17.86 -15.16
CA SER A 307 0.51 17.28 -14.44
C SER A 307 0.53 17.84 -13.02
N LEU A 308 0.34 16.96 -12.04
CA LEU A 308 0.19 17.32 -10.63
C LEU A 308 1.35 16.76 -9.81
N ARG A 309 1.88 17.56 -8.88
CA ARG A 309 2.90 17.16 -7.92
C ARG A 309 2.28 17.01 -6.54
N ASP A 310 2.46 15.84 -5.94
CA ASP A 310 2.14 15.63 -4.52
C ASP A 310 3.26 16.22 -3.66
N LEU A 311 2.93 17.20 -2.82
CA LEU A 311 3.92 17.91 -2.00
C LEU A 311 4.49 17.04 -0.86
N ARG A 312 3.82 15.95 -0.48
CA ARG A 312 4.32 15.03 0.57
C ARG A 312 5.45 14.15 0.07
N THR A 313 5.33 13.67 -1.17
CA THR A 313 6.24 12.69 -1.76
C THR A 313 7.15 13.30 -2.83
N SER A 314 6.87 14.56 -3.23
CA SER A 314 7.47 15.23 -4.39
C SER A 314 7.26 14.49 -5.71
N ALA A 315 6.39 13.48 -5.75
CA ALA A 315 6.10 12.70 -6.95
C ALA A 315 5.24 13.50 -7.93
N VAL A 316 5.62 13.49 -9.22
CA VAL A 316 4.87 14.16 -10.29
C VAL A 316 4.12 13.12 -11.11
N THR A 317 2.79 13.20 -11.10
CA THR A 317 1.93 12.35 -11.94
C THR A 317 1.45 13.15 -13.14
N ARG A 318 1.72 12.62 -14.33
CA ARG A 318 1.37 13.24 -15.61
C ARG A 318 0.10 12.60 -16.15
N ASN A 319 -0.50 13.24 -17.14
CA ASN A 319 -1.67 12.75 -17.85
C ASN A 319 -2.94 12.58 -17.00
N VAL A 320 -3.15 13.45 -16.01
CA VAL A 320 -4.32 13.39 -15.13
C VAL A 320 -5.47 14.20 -15.73
N THR A 321 -6.67 13.61 -15.79
CA THR A 321 -7.91 14.29 -16.21
C THR A 321 -8.86 14.41 -15.02
N ARG A 322 -9.89 15.28 -15.10
CA ARG A 322 -10.91 15.43 -14.05
C ARG A 322 -11.51 14.07 -13.63
N ASN A 323 -11.73 13.17 -14.58
CA ASN A 323 -12.34 11.85 -14.32
C ASN A 323 -11.37 10.87 -13.67
N SER A 324 -10.08 10.88 -14.07
CA SER A 324 -9.05 9.98 -13.52
C SER A 324 -8.42 10.46 -12.21
N ALA A 325 -8.72 11.70 -11.79
CA ALA A 325 -8.11 12.32 -10.62
C ALA A 325 -8.68 11.81 -9.28
N SER A 326 -7.81 11.65 -8.28
CA SER A 326 -8.20 11.39 -6.88
C SER A 326 -8.99 12.56 -6.29
N LYS A 327 -9.63 12.42 -5.12
CA LYS A 327 -10.55 13.44 -4.57
C LYS A 327 -9.94 14.84 -4.43
N LEU A 328 -8.68 14.95 -3.97
CA LEU A 328 -7.98 16.23 -3.88
C LEU A 328 -7.57 16.74 -5.27
N TRP A 329 -7.06 15.88 -6.14
CA TRP A 329 -6.65 16.26 -7.50
C TRP A 329 -7.83 16.68 -8.37
N ARG A 330 -8.97 16.01 -8.22
CA ARG A 330 -10.22 16.38 -8.89
C ARG A 330 -10.69 17.74 -8.41
N TYR A 331 -10.58 18.02 -7.11
CA TYR A 331 -10.82 19.37 -6.59
C TYR A 331 -9.90 20.41 -7.24
N VAL A 332 -8.58 20.15 -7.30
CA VAL A 332 -7.60 21.06 -7.94
C VAL A 332 -7.97 21.32 -9.41
N ILE A 333 -8.25 20.25 -10.17
CA ILE A 333 -8.61 20.34 -11.58
C ILE A 333 -9.94 21.10 -11.74
N THR A 334 -10.95 20.78 -10.94
CA THR A 334 -12.22 21.51 -10.95
C THR A 334 -12.00 22.99 -10.64
N GLN A 335 -11.20 23.35 -9.62
CA GLN A 335 -10.89 24.75 -9.33
C GLN A 335 -10.22 25.43 -10.52
N GLN A 336 -9.22 24.81 -11.15
CA GLN A 336 -8.57 25.35 -12.33
C GLN A 336 -9.51 25.57 -13.52
N GLU A 337 -10.53 24.73 -13.67
CA GLU A 337 -11.48 24.80 -14.79
C GLU A 337 -12.66 25.74 -14.52
N THR A 338 -13.14 25.83 -13.27
CA THR A 338 -14.34 26.61 -12.92
C THR A 338 -14.05 27.96 -12.28
N ASN A 339 -12.92 28.07 -11.57
CA ASN A 339 -12.52 29.28 -10.85
C ASN A 339 -10.99 29.42 -10.88
N PRO A 340 -10.41 29.67 -12.07
CA PRO A 340 -8.97 29.83 -12.21
C PRO A 340 -8.49 30.98 -11.32
N ILE A 341 -7.28 30.84 -10.77
CA ILE A 341 -6.69 31.83 -9.88
C ILE A 341 -6.49 33.14 -10.64
N ASP A 342 -7.17 34.18 -10.19
CA ASP A 342 -7.04 35.54 -10.68
C ASP A 342 -6.02 36.29 -9.82
N LEU A 343 -4.84 36.58 -10.39
CA LEU A 343 -3.71 37.15 -9.65
C LEU A 343 -4.02 38.53 -9.06
N ASP A 344 -5.01 39.25 -9.60
CA ASP A 344 -5.43 40.57 -9.13
C ASP A 344 -6.28 40.51 -7.86
N LYS A 345 -6.88 39.34 -7.56
CA LYS A 345 -7.71 39.12 -6.37
C LYS A 345 -6.98 38.32 -5.28
N VAL A 346 -5.72 37.96 -5.51
CA VAL A 346 -4.88 37.27 -4.51
C VAL A 346 -4.43 38.25 -3.44
N HIS A 347 -4.56 37.87 -2.17
CA HIS A 347 -4.03 38.63 -1.04
C HIS A 347 -2.52 38.38 -0.91
N TRP A 348 -1.70 39.35 -1.32
CA TRP A 348 -0.23 39.22 -1.34
C TRP A 348 0.44 39.70 -0.04
N ASN A 349 1.48 38.99 0.36
CA ASN A 349 2.47 39.37 1.35
C ASN A 349 3.88 39.02 0.84
N GLY A 350 4.57 40.01 0.27
CA GLY A 350 5.81 39.78 -0.47
C GLY A 350 5.57 38.88 -1.68
N ASP A 351 6.35 37.80 -1.78
CA ASP A 351 6.22 36.80 -2.85
C ASP A 351 5.12 35.76 -2.58
N PHE A 352 4.54 35.76 -1.39
CA PHE A 352 3.53 34.80 -0.95
C PHE A 352 2.12 35.37 -1.13
N GLY A 353 1.19 34.58 -1.65
CA GLY A 353 -0.17 35.00 -1.94
C GLY A 353 -1.21 34.00 -1.44
N LEU A 354 -2.28 34.50 -0.83
CA LEU A 354 -3.45 33.71 -0.46
C LEU A 354 -4.54 33.90 -1.53
N TRP A 355 -4.92 32.80 -2.18
CA TRP A 355 -6.07 32.80 -3.08
C TRP A 355 -7.37 32.52 -2.33
N ARG A 356 -7.37 31.50 -1.47
CA ARG A 356 -8.59 31.07 -0.77
C ARG A 356 -8.28 30.43 0.57
N LYS A 357 -9.10 30.76 1.57
CA LYS A 357 -9.19 30.06 2.85
C LYS A 357 -10.58 29.44 2.96
N TYR A 358 -10.66 28.18 3.35
CA TYR A 358 -11.94 27.50 3.50
C TYR A 358 -11.88 26.41 4.57
N ARG A 359 -12.98 26.20 5.28
CA ARG A 359 -13.10 25.12 6.27
C ARG A 359 -13.60 23.85 5.62
N ARG A 360 -12.93 22.73 5.90
CA ARG A 360 -13.34 21.40 5.45
C ARG A 360 -13.36 20.45 6.65
N LEU A 361 -14.56 20.02 7.05
CA LEU A 361 -14.77 19.29 8.30
C LEU A 361 -14.21 20.09 9.50
N ALA A 362 -13.31 19.50 10.30
CA ALA A 362 -12.69 20.13 11.46
C ALA A 362 -11.40 20.92 11.14
N ASP A 363 -10.98 20.99 9.88
CA ASP A 363 -9.66 21.52 9.49
C ASP A 363 -9.78 22.69 8.49
N VAL A 364 -8.85 23.64 8.56
CA VAL A 364 -8.81 24.82 7.68
C VAL A 364 -7.80 24.59 6.57
N ARG A 365 -8.22 24.87 5.34
CA ARG A 365 -7.45 24.63 4.12
C ARG A 365 -7.23 25.93 3.36
N TYR A 366 -6.08 26.00 2.70
CA TYR A 366 -5.58 27.17 2.01
C TYR A 366 -5.18 26.81 0.58
N ASP A 367 -5.60 27.64 -0.36
CA ASP A 367 -5.07 27.69 -1.72
C ASP A 367 -4.12 28.88 -1.82
N LEU A 368 -2.88 28.61 -2.21
CA LEU A 368 -1.75 29.51 -2.07
C LEU A 368 -1.04 29.72 -3.41
N VAL A 369 -0.43 30.88 -3.57
CA VAL A 369 0.30 31.29 -4.76
C VAL A 369 1.67 31.82 -4.36
N LEU A 370 2.73 31.36 -5.00
CA LEU A 370 4.09 31.86 -4.77
C LEU A 370 4.63 32.48 -6.06
N LYS A 371 5.08 33.73 -6.01
CA LYS A 371 5.85 34.36 -7.09
C LYS A 371 7.28 33.83 -7.03
N THR A 372 7.76 33.26 -8.13
CA THR A 372 9.16 32.88 -8.28
C THR A 372 9.75 33.53 -9.53
N ALA A 373 11.08 33.56 -9.64
CA ALA A 373 11.77 34.14 -10.80
C ALA A 373 11.38 33.46 -12.14
N ASP A 374 10.95 32.20 -12.09
CA ASP A 374 10.55 31.40 -13.26
C ASP A 374 9.02 31.40 -13.52
N GLY A 375 8.24 32.11 -12.70
CA GLY A 375 6.78 32.19 -12.82
C GLY A 375 6.04 31.96 -11.50
N ALA A 376 4.70 32.07 -11.53
CA ALA A 376 3.87 31.81 -10.37
C ALA A 376 3.66 30.30 -10.15
N ARG A 377 3.77 29.84 -8.91
CA ARG A 377 3.50 28.46 -8.49
C ARG A 377 2.20 28.41 -7.68
N TYR A 378 1.37 27.40 -7.94
CA TYR A 378 0.04 27.29 -7.36
C TYR A 378 -0.08 26.03 -6.50
N PHE A 379 -0.48 26.20 -5.24
CA PHE A 379 -0.60 25.13 -4.26
C PHE A 379 -2.03 25.06 -3.74
N TYR A 380 -2.62 23.86 -3.69
CA TYR A 380 -4.02 23.67 -3.33
C TYR A 380 -4.19 22.76 -2.12
N GLY A 381 -5.20 23.06 -1.30
CA GLY A 381 -5.61 22.23 -0.17
C GLY A 381 -4.55 22.10 0.94
N VAL A 382 -3.70 23.12 1.09
CA VAL A 382 -2.64 23.18 2.09
C VAL A 382 -3.28 23.34 3.48
N PRO A 383 -3.00 22.47 4.47
CA PRO A 383 -3.56 22.61 5.82
C PRO A 383 -2.89 23.73 6.60
N GLN A 384 -3.58 24.27 7.61
CA GLN A 384 -3.05 25.36 8.46
C GLN A 384 -1.68 25.04 9.08
N SER A 385 -1.42 23.78 9.43
CA SER A 385 -0.14 23.33 10.00
C SER A 385 1.07 23.54 9.09
N GLU A 386 0.85 23.73 7.79
CA GLU A 386 1.89 23.94 6.79
C GLU A 386 2.16 25.42 6.49
N LEU A 387 1.42 26.34 7.11
CA LEU A 387 1.67 27.78 6.99
C LEU A 387 2.91 28.17 7.81
N LYS A 388 4.10 27.89 7.26
CA LYS A 388 5.40 28.26 7.84
C LYS A 388 5.97 29.49 7.14
N SER A 389 6.95 30.14 7.77
CA SER A 389 7.67 31.28 7.19
C SER A 389 6.72 32.39 6.71
N GLY A 390 6.86 32.90 5.47
CA GLY A 390 6.04 33.99 4.92
C GLY A 390 4.54 33.70 4.85
N TRP A 391 4.14 32.43 4.87
CA TRP A 391 2.74 32.01 4.86
C TRP A 391 2.00 32.26 6.18
N LYS A 392 2.72 32.44 7.30
CA LYS A 392 2.12 32.65 8.64
C LYS A 392 1.21 33.86 8.70
N ALA A 393 1.49 34.89 7.90
CA ALA A 393 0.69 36.11 7.86
C ALA A 393 -0.76 35.88 7.42
N PHE A 394 -1.06 34.72 6.81
CA PHE A 394 -2.39 34.37 6.33
C PHE A 394 -3.19 33.50 7.31
N ALA A 395 -2.61 33.11 8.45
CA ALA A 395 -3.32 32.28 9.44
C ALA A 395 -4.57 32.99 9.99
N ASP A 396 -4.44 34.29 10.27
CA ASP A 396 -5.45 35.13 10.94
C ASP A 396 -6.35 35.92 9.98
N VAL A 397 -6.17 35.79 8.66
CA VAL A 397 -7.03 36.45 7.66
C VAL A 397 -8.43 35.83 7.72
N GLU A 398 -9.46 36.66 7.87
CA GLU A 398 -10.87 36.22 7.94
C GLU A 398 -11.32 35.55 6.62
N ASP A 399 -12.32 34.68 6.72
CA ASP A 399 -12.79 33.88 5.58
C ASP A 399 -13.25 34.79 4.43
N THR A 400 -12.58 34.71 3.28
CA THR A 400 -13.00 35.40 2.06
C THR A 400 -14.24 34.69 1.50
N ALA A 401 -15.40 35.02 2.06
CA ALA A 401 -16.69 34.50 1.63
C ALA A 401 -17.19 35.27 0.40
N GLU A 402 -16.60 34.99 -0.78
CA GLU A 402 -17.25 35.32 -2.05
C GLU A 402 -17.19 34.12 -3.00
N GLY A 403 -18.37 33.66 -3.43
CA GLY A 403 -18.55 32.52 -4.31
C GLY A 403 -19.59 31.51 -3.81
N SER A 404 -20.78 31.96 -3.43
CA SER A 404 -21.97 31.09 -3.34
C SER A 404 -22.34 30.59 -4.74
N GLY A 405 -22.17 29.29 -4.99
CA GLY A 405 -22.56 28.69 -6.28
C GLY A 405 -22.07 27.26 -6.41
N ALA A 406 -23.00 26.33 -6.24
CA ALA A 406 -22.86 24.87 -6.39
C ALA A 406 -22.05 24.16 -5.28
N GLY A 407 -22.73 23.93 -4.15
CA GLY A 407 -22.44 22.77 -3.32
C GLY A 407 -22.71 21.49 -4.10
N ALA A 408 -21.67 20.74 -4.44
CA ALA A 408 -21.80 19.34 -4.79
C ALA A 408 -21.71 18.53 -3.49
N SER A 409 -22.84 18.43 -2.79
CA SER A 409 -23.09 17.39 -1.80
C SER A 409 -23.07 16.04 -2.51
N ALA A 410 -22.18 15.16 -2.09
CA ALA A 410 -22.05 13.81 -2.63
C ALA A 410 -22.88 12.79 -1.83
N ASP A 411 -24.12 13.14 -1.47
CA ASP A 411 -25.08 12.24 -0.83
C ASP A 411 -26.50 12.63 -1.26
N ALA A 412 -27.04 11.89 -2.23
CA ALA A 412 -28.48 11.61 -2.46
C ALA A 412 -28.65 10.94 -3.83
N VAL A 413 -28.79 9.62 -3.84
CA VAL A 413 -29.29 8.88 -5.01
C VAL A 413 -30.82 8.94 -4.96
N ALA A 414 -31.41 9.41 -6.05
CA ALA A 414 -32.84 9.51 -6.27
C ALA A 414 -33.48 8.13 -6.49
N GLU A 415 -34.54 7.83 -5.75
CA GLU A 415 -35.54 6.84 -6.13
C GLU A 415 -36.37 7.38 -7.31
N SER A 416 -36.48 6.56 -8.34
CA SER A 416 -37.24 6.79 -9.56
C SER A 416 -38.73 6.55 -9.35
N SER A 417 -39.57 7.53 -9.67
CA SER A 417 -40.98 7.31 -10.02
C SER A 417 -41.24 7.87 -11.42
N LEU A 418 -41.61 6.98 -12.33
CA LEU A 418 -42.02 7.25 -13.72
C LEU A 418 -43.33 8.07 -13.78
N PRO A 419 -43.53 8.90 -14.82
CA PRO A 419 -44.81 9.55 -15.06
C PRO A 419 -45.74 8.64 -15.88
N THR A 420 -46.99 8.50 -15.44
CA THR A 420 -48.09 8.04 -16.29
C THR A 420 -48.95 9.24 -16.65
N SER A 421 -49.04 9.55 -17.94
CA SER A 421 -50.04 10.47 -18.49
C SER A 421 -51.09 9.66 -19.23
N ALA A 422 -52.36 9.88 -18.92
CA ALA A 422 -53.45 10.20 -19.86
C ALA A 422 -54.82 9.66 -19.41
N ASP A 423 -55.80 10.54 -19.60
CA ASP A 423 -57.23 10.33 -19.85
C ASP A 423 -58.22 9.91 -18.75
N GLY A 424 -59.25 10.75 -18.60
CA GLY A 424 -60.63 10.28 -18.74
C GLY A 424 -61.62 10.62 -17.62
N SER A 425 -62.51 11.57 -17.92
CA SER A 425 -63.91 11.66 -17.47
C SER A 425 -64.22 12.21 -16.06
N GLY A 426 -65.05 13.26 -16.06
CA GLY A 426 -65.71 13.84 -14.89
C GLY A 426 -66.20 15.25 -15.17
#